data_AF-A0A8T6N6I1-F1
#
_entry.id   AF-A0A8T6N6I1-F1
#
_cell.length_a   1.000
_cell.length_b   1.000
_cell.length_c   1.000
_cell.angle_alpha   90.00
_cell.angle_beta   90.00
_cell.angle_gamma   90.00
#
_symmetry.space_group_name_H-M   'P 1'
#
loop_
_entity.id
_entity.type
_entity.pdbx_description
1 polymer ?
#
loop_
_entity_poly.entity_id
_entity_poly.type
_entity_poly.pdbx_seq_one_letter_code
_entity_poly.pdbx_strand_id
1 'polypeptide(L)'
;MKNYQEQFSAKDTQRVLSKIEVALALEQAERNSHRDTKHFHSSEMAKDDWCPRSTWYKIMDTEESDPQSMNLKRMNIFAEGHNIHDKWQRWMWKAGGLYGNWKCNTCSSEFSGTSPEGCDHCGSDDIKYKEVPLHSERYRIVGHADGVWEDAQGKAVVEIKSVGLGTIRWDAPKLPPSLTVSTM
;
A
#
# COMPACT_ATOMS: atom_id res chain seq x y z
N MET A 1 1.55 -9.85 -24.79
CA MET A 1 2.14 -8.49 -24.79
C MET A 1 1.20 -7.57 -25.53
N LYS A 2 0.63 -6.54 -24.87
CA LYS A 2 -0.22 -5.55 -25.55
C LYS A 2 0.70 -4.56 -26.29
N ASN A 3 0.42 -4.30 -27.57
CA ASN A 3 1.20 -3.38 -28.40
C ASN A 3 0.73 -1.94 -28.16
N TYR A 4 1.43 -1.21 -27.29
CA TYR A 4 1.11 0.17 -26.93
C TYR A 4 1.45 1.19 -28.04
N GLN A 5 2.01 0.77 -29.18
CA GLN A 5 2.56 1.68 -30.19
C GLN A 5 1.50 2.35 -31.08
N GLU A 6 0.30 1.77 -31.22
CA GLU A 6 -0.68 2.19 -32.24
C GLU A 6 -1.58 3.37 -31.82
N GLN A 7 -1.49 3.87 -30.58
CA GLN A 7 -2.46 4.85 -30.04
C GLN A 7 -2.06 6.34 -30.18
N PHE A 8 -0.95 6.67 -30.84
CA PHE A 8 -0.41 8.04 -30.82
C PHE A 8 -0.50 8.73 -32.19
N SER A 9 -1.63 9.39 -32.46
CA SER A 9 -1.79 10.36 -33.57
C SER A 9 -1.42 11.78 -33.11
N ALA A 10 -0.75 12.52 -33.99
CA ALA A 10 0.06 13.69 -33.68
C ALA A 10 -0.74 14.96 -33.32
N LYS A 11 -0.53 15.49 -32.11
CA LYS A 11 -0.35 16.93 -31.78
C LYS A 11 -0.08 17.14 -30.29
N ASP A 12 0.88 16.41 -29.74
CA ASP A 12 1.30 16.61 -28.36
C ASP A 12 2.79 16.94 -28.33
N THR A 13 3.13 18.11 -27.81
CA THR A 13 4.51 18.59 -27.65
C THR A 13 5.31 17.73 -26.65
N GLN A 14 4.64 16.85 -25.91
CA GLN A 14 5.27 15.94 -24.97
C GLN A 14 5.58 14.58 -25.63
N ARG A 15 6.83 14.41 -26.09
CA ARG A 15 7.26 13.17 -26.78
C ARG A 15 7.24 11.91 -25.90
N VAL A 16 7.45 12.07 -24.58
CA VAL A 16 7.70 10.96 -23.64
C VAL A 16 6.68 10.93 -22.51
N LEU A 17 6.44 12.06 -21.83
CA LEU A 17 5.62 12.10 -20.62
C LEU A 17 4.18 11.66 -20.85
N SER A 18 3.50 12.16 -21.88
CA SER A 18 2.11 11.77 -22.16
C SER A 18 1.97 10.29 -22.50
N LYS A 19 2.97 9.67 -23.15
CA LYS A 19 2.99 8.23 -23.41
C LYS A 19 3.10 7.42 -22.11
N ILE A 20 3.94 7.87 -21.18
CA ILE A 20 4.10 7.24 -19.86
C ILE A 20 2.80 7.40 -19.06
N GLU A 21 2.20 8.58 -19.06
CA GLU A 21 0.95 8.85 -18.34
C GLU A 21 -0.20 7.94 -18.82
N VAL A 22 -0.36 7.79 -20.13
CA VAL A 22 -1.37 6.88 -20.71
C VAL A 22 -1.09 5.44 -20.30
N ALA A 23 0.16 4.97 -20.41
CA ALA A 23 0.52 3.61 -20.04
C ALA A 23 0.24 3.32 -18.55
N LEU A 24 0.62 4.23 -17.66
CA LEU A 24 0.39 4.11 -16.22
C LEU A 24 -1.10 4.17 -15.87
N ALA A 25 -1.88 5.02 -16.54
CA ALA A 25 -3.32 5.11 -16.31
C ALA A 25 -4.03 3.79 -16.69
N LEU A 26 -3.65 3.18 -17.81
CA LEU A 26 -4.18 1.88 -18.24
C LEU A 26 -3.80 0.77 -17.25
N GLU A 27 -2.55 0.72 -16.81
CA GLU A 27 -2.08 -0.27 -15.83
C GLU A 27 -2.81 -0.10 -14.49
N GLN A 28 -3.02 1.13 -14.04
CA GLN A 28 -3.74 1.42 -12.80
C GLN A 28 -5.21 1.00 -12.89
N ALA A 29 -5.88 1.24 -14.02
CA ALA A 29 -7.25 0.80 -14.25
C ALA A 29 -7.36 -0.73 -14.20
N GLU A 30 -6.41 -1.45 -14.80
CA GLU A 30 -6.33 -2.91 -14.75
C GLU A 30 -6.13 -3.43 -13.31
N ARG A 31 -5.19 -2.85 -12.55
CA ARG A 31 -4.98 -3.19 -11.13
C ARG A 31 -6.22 -2.95 -10.26
N ASN A 32 -6.93 -1.85 -10.51
CA ASN A 32 -8.12 -1.49 -9.74
C ASN A 32 -9.37 -2.29 -10.13
N SER A 33 -9.39 -2.98 -11.27
CA SER A 33 -10.56 -3.74 -11.73
C SER A 33 -10.98 -4.89 -10.80
N HIS A 34 -10.03 -5.40 -10.00
CA HIS A 34 -10.26 -6.46 -9.01
C HIS A 34 -10.41 -5.92 -7.58
N ARG A 35 -10.46 -4.60 -7.39
CA ARG A 35 -10.57 -4.00 -6.07
C ARG A 35 -11.94 -4.27 -5.47
N ASP A 36 -11.97 -4.74 -4.24
CA ASP A 36 -13.21 -4.92 -3.49
C ASP A 36 -13.92 -3.59 -3.29
N THR A 37 -15.16 -3.46 -3.75
CA THR A 37 -16.01 -2.27 -3.56
C THR A 37 -17.12 -2.49 -2.55
N LYS A 38 -17.28 -3.71 -2.03
CA LYS A 38 -18.39 -4.15 -1.16
C LYS A 38 -18.05 -4.08 0.33
N HIS A 39 -16.79 -3.84 0.66
CA HIS A 39 -16.28 -3.72 2.03
C HIS A 39 -15.67 -2.34 2.29
N PHE A 40 -15.65 -1.97 3.57
CA PHE A 40 -14.89 -0.83 4.07
C PHE A 40 -13.41 -1.17 4.07
N HIS A 41 -12.61 -0.39 3.35
CA HIS A 41 -11.15 -0.50 3.38
C HIS A 41 -10.59 0.29 4.55
N SER A 42 -9.80 -0.36 5.41
CA SER A 42 -9.19 0.30 6.59
C SER A 42 -8.39 1.56 6.23
N SER A 43 -7.68 1.54 5.10
CA SER A 43 -6.89 2.67 4.60
C SER A 43 -7.73 3.85 4.11
N GLU A 44 -9.00 3.63 3.74
CA GLU A 44 -9.94 4.71 3.44
C GLU A 44 -10.50 5.33 4.71
N MET A 45 -10.81 4.50 5.71
CA MET A 45 -11.35 4.94 6.99
C MET A 45 -10.36 5.81 7.80
N ALA A 46 -9.06 5.59 7.58
CA ALA A 46 -7.99 6.31 8.27
C ALA A 46 -7.70 7.72 7.70
N LYS A 47 -8.39 8.14 6.63
CA LYS A 47 -8.18 9.46 6.02
C LYS A 47 -8.94 10.54 6.79
N ASP A 48 -8.34 11.72 6.92
CA ASP A 48 -8.95 12.88 7.57
C ASP A 48 -10.25 13.33 6.87
N ASP A 49 -10.35 13.14 5.56
CA ASP A 49 -11.50 13.49 4.73
C ASP A 49 -12.47 12.31 4.52
N TRP A 50 -12.34 11.23 5.29
CA TRP A 50 -13.20 10.07 5.14
C TRP A 50 -14.67 10.41 5.38
N CYS A 51 -15.51 10.14 4.38
CA CYS A 51 -16.97 10.32 4.45
C CYS A 51 -17.65 8.93 4.50
N PRO A 52 -18.11 8.46 5.67
CA PRO A 52 -18.74 7.14 5.80
C PRO A 52 -19.94 6.96 4.87
N ARG A 53 -20.70 8.04 4.63
CA ARG A 53 -21.86 8.02 3.72
C ARG A 53 -21.46 7.78 2.27
N SER A 54 -20.37 8.39 1.81
CA SER A 54 -19.86 8.18 0.45
C SER A 54 -19.38 6.74 0.27
N THR A 55 -18.63 6.20 1.24
CA THR A 55 -18.20 4.80 1.21
C THR A 55 -19.40 3.85 1.23
N TRP A 56 -20.46 4.16 1.99
CA TRP A 56 -21.69 3.36 1.99
C TRP A 56 -22.38 3.34 0.62
N TYR A 57 -22.50 4.48 -0.06
CA TYR A 57 -23.07 4.52 -1.41
C TYR A 57 -22.24 3.71 -2.42
N LYS A 58 -20.91 3.75 -2.30
CA LYS A 58 -20.02 2.90 -3.09
C LYS A 58 -20.25 1.41 -2.86
N ILE A 59 -20.42 1.00 -1.61
CA ILE A 59 -20.76 -0.39 -1.24
C ILE A 59 -22.11 -0.81 -1.83
N MET A 60 -23.04 0.13 -1.96
CA MET A 60 -24.35 -0.06 -2.58
C MET A 60 -24.33 0.09 -4.11
N ASP A 61 -23.16 0.08 -4.73
CA ASP A 61 -22.96 0.15 -6.20
C ASP A 61 -23.55 1.41 -6.84
N THR A 62 -23.53 2.53 -6.10
CA THR A 62 -23.90 3.85 -6.64
C THR A 62 -22.72 4.45 -7.41
N GLU A 63 -22.97 4.96 -8.61
CA GLU A 63 -21.93 5.60 -9.44
C GLU A 63 -21.28 6.79 -8.71
N GLU A 64 -19.94 6.84 -8.72
CA GLU A 64 -19.18 7.96 -8.19
C GLU A 64 -19.31 9.18 -9.11
N SER A 65 -19.74 10.31 -8.57
CA SER A 65 -19.91 11.55 -9.33
C SER A 65 -18.60 12.24 -9.73
N ASP A 66 -17.52 11.97 -8.99
CA ASP A 66 -16.18 12.54 -9.21
C ASP A 66 -15.10 11.49 -8.93
N PRO A 67 -14.77 10.64 -9.91
CA PRO A 67 -13.72 9.65 -9.74
C PRO A 67 -12.38 10.36 -9.58
N GLN A 68 -11.68 10.12 -8.46
CA GLN A 68 -10.37 10.74 -8.22
C GLN A 68 -9.41 10.44 -9.38
N SER A 69 -8.99 11.48 -10.08
CA SER A 69 -7.96 11.34 -11.12
C SER A 69 -6.60 11.11 -10.47
N MET A 70 -5.94 10.03 -10.88
CA MET A 70 -4.56 9.71 -10.50
C MET A 70 -3.62 10.43 -11.46
N ASN A 71 -3.05 11.56 -11.05
CA ASN A 71 -2.01 12.22 -11.83
C ASN A 71 -0.65 11.52 -11.68
N LEU A 72 0.27 11.78 -12.61
CA LEU A 72 1.61 11.17 -12.63
C LEU A 72 2.37 11.33 -11.32
N LYS A 73 2.27 12.52 -10.69
CA LYS A 73 2.91 12.80 -9.40
C LYS A 73 2.41 11.84 -8.33
N ARG A 74 1.11 11.64 -8.21
CA ARG A 74 0.49 10.75 -7.23
C ARG A 74 0.83 9.29 -7.52
N MET A 75 0.81 8.88 -8.78
CA MET A 75 1.24 7.53 -9.20
C MET A 75 2.70 7.26 -8.80
N ASN A 76 3.59 8.24 -9.01
CA ASN A 76 4.99 8.11 -8.64
C ASN A 76 5.19 8.01 -7.11
N ILE A 77 4.47 8.81 -6.32
CA ILE A 77 4.50 8.72 -4.85
C ILE A 77 4.11 7.32 -4.39
N PHE A 78 3.05 6.74 -4.97
CA PHE A 78 2.64 5.38 -4.61
C PHE A 78 3.66 4.34 -5.08
N ALA A 79 4.24 4.46 -6.27
CA ALA A 79 5.27 3.53 -6.76
C ALA A 79 6.50 3.51 -5.84
N GLU A 80 6.98 4.67 -5.41
CA GLU A 80 8.07 4.77 -4.44
C GLU A 80 7.68 4.20 -3.07
N GLY A 81 6.43 4.45 -2.63
CA GLY A 81 5.86 3.81 -1.44
C GLY A 81 5.97 2.28 -1.49
N HIS A 82 5.47 1.65 -2.56
CA HIS A 82 5.54 0.20 -2.72
C HIS A 82 6.99 -0.31 -2.74
N ASN A 83 7.90 0.36 -3.44
CA ASN A 83 9.32 -0.01 -3.44
C ASN A 83 9.95 0.02 -2.03
N ILE A 84 9.54 1.00 -1.21
CA ILE A 84 9.98 1.10 0.18
C ILE A 84 9.41 -0.05 1.02
N HIS A 85 8.13 -0.38 0.86
CA HIS A 85 7.49 -1.50 1.56
C HIS A 85 8.18 -2.83 1.19
N ASP A 86 8.33 -3.12 -0.10
CA ASP A 86 9.00 -4.33 -0.60
C ASP A 86 10.43 -4.46 -0.04
N LYS A 87 11.17 -3.35 0.03
CA LYS A 87 12.54 -3.32 0.56
C LYS A 87 12.55 -3.70 2.05
N TRP A 88 11.71 -3.06 2.86
CA TRP A 88 11.67 -3.30 4.30
C TRP A 88 11.10 -4.68 4.64
N GLN A 89 10.05 -5.13 3.95
CA GLN A 89 9.53 -6.50 4.07
C GLN A 89 10.61 -7.53 3.75
N ARG A 90 11.39 -7.34 2.67
CA ARG A 90 12.52 -8.22 2.37
C ARG A 90 13.59 -8.23 3.46
N TRP A 91 13.88 -7.08 4.07
CA TRP A 91 14.85 -7.00 5.17
C TRP A 91 14.33 -7.70 6.43
N MET A 92 13.06 -7.50 6.79
CA MET A 92 12.45 -8.18 7.93
C MET A 92 12.38 -9.70 7.73
N TRP A 93 12.09 -10.15 6.50
CA TRP A 93 12.14 -11.56 6.13
C TRP A 93 13.54 -12.13 6.31
N LYS A 94 14.58 -11.47 5.77
CA LYS A 94 15.97 -11.90 5.95
C LYS A 94 16.43 -11.90 7.41
N ALA A 95 15.83 -11.05 8.24
CA ALA A 95 16.10 -11.00 9.68
C ALA A 95 15.35 -12.09 10.47
N GLY A 96 14.44 -12.85 9.84
CA GLY A 96 13.76 -14.00 10.44
C GLY A 96 12.47 -13.68 11.21
N GLY A 97 12.05 -12.41 11.27
CA GLY A 97 10.91 -12.00 12.11
C GLY A 97 9.62 -11.68 11.35
N LEU A 98 9.61 -11.64 10.02
CA LEU A 98 8.42 -11.27 9.25
C LEU A 98 7.40 -12.41 9.18
N TYR A 99 6.28 -12.29 9.87
CA TYR A 99 5.10 -13.12 9.69
C TYR A 99 4.12 -12.52 8.68
N GLY A 100 3.47 -13.40 7.93
CA GLY A 100 2.30 -13.07 7.12
C GLY A 100 1.98 -14.17 6.12
N ASN A 101 1.19 -13.82 5.10
CA ASN A 101 0.88 -14.73 4.02
C ASN A 101 1.99 -14.73 2.98
N TRP A 102 2.19 -15.89 2.37
CA TRP A 102 3.17 -16.16 1.33
C TRP A 102 2.49 -16.90 0.19
N LYS A 103 2.97 -16.64 -1.03
CA LYS A 103 2.54 -17.36 -2.22
C LYS A 103 3.78 -17.92 -2.92
N CYS A 104 3.79 -19.23 -3.18
CA CYS A 104 4.80 -19.83 -4.02
C CYS A 104 4.55 -19.49 -5.49
N ASN A 105 5.52 -18.91 -6.18
CA ASN A 105 5.40 -18.63 -7.62
C ASN A 105 5.55 -19.90 -8.48
N THR A 106 6.15 -20.96 -7.93
CA THR A 106 6.36 -22.24 -8.62
C THR A 106 5.10 -23.11 -8.64
N CYS A 107 4.49 -23.38 -7.48
CA CYS A 107 3.31 -24.25 -7.37
C CYS A 107 2.00 -23.52 -7.07
N SER A 108 2.04 -22.18 -6.94
CA SER A 108 0.88 -21.34 -6.62
C SER A 108 0.21 -21.60 -5.27
N SER A 109 0.78 -22.43 -4.39
CA SER A 109 0.26 -22.60 -3.02
C SER A 109 0.37 -21.29 -2.24
N GLU A 110 -0.62 -21.05 -1.39
CA GLU A 110 -0.64 -19.95 -0.44
C GLU A 110 -0.60 -20.50 0.98
N PHE A 111 0.25 -19.92 1.82
CA PHE A 111 0.49 -20.38 3.18
C PHE A 111 0.88 -19.21 4.08
N SER A 112 0.72 -19.38 5.39
CA SER A 112 1.13 -18.38 6.38
C SER A 112 2.33 -18.87 7.18
N GLY A 113 3.24 -17.98 7.52
CA GLY A 113 4.40 -18.35 8.32
C GLY A 113 5.34 -17.19 8.61
N THR A 114 6.24 -17.41 9.56
CA THR A 114 7.28 -16.45 9.96
C THR A 114 8.55 -16.74 9.20
N SER A 115 8.89 -15.83 8.29
CA SER A 115 10.12 -15.84 7.50
C SER A 115 10.53 -17.22 6.94
N PRO A 116 9.63 -17.90 6.21
CA PRO A 116 9.91 -19.21 5.64
C PRO A 116 11.13 -19.18 4.71
N GLU A 117 11.95 -20.23 4.75
CA GLU A 117 13.07 -20.40 3.82
C GLU A 117 12.62 -20.87 2.44
N GLY A 118 11.42 -21.45 2.34
CA GLY A 118 10.82 -21.90 1.09
C GLY A 118 9.35 -22.28 1.26
N CYS A 119 8.74 -22.68 0.15
CA CYS A 119 7.36 -23.14 0.08
C CYS A 119 7.16 -24.41 0.91
N ASP A 120 6.15 -24.40 1.77
CA ASP A 120 5.77 -25.55 2.61
C ASP A 120 5.29 -26.78 1.82
N HIS A 121 4.84 -26.59 0.59
CA HIS A 121 4.29 -27.65 -0.25
C HIS A 121 5.31 -28.23 -1.26
N CYS A 122 6.18 -27.41 -1.86
CA CYS A 122 7.11 -27.87 -2.90
C CYS A 122 8.59 -27.58 -2.62
N GLY A 123 8.91 -26.89 -1.51
CA GLY A 123 10.28 -26.56 -1.14
C GLY A 123 10.97 -25.47 -1.99
N SER A 124 10.29 -24.90 -2.98
CA SER A 124 10.84 -23.80 -3.80
C SER A 124 11.05 -22.54 -2.95
N ASP A 125 12.17 -21.86 -3.14
CA ASP A 125 12.52 -20.58 -2.53
C ASP A 125 11.92 -19.36 -3.28
N ASP A 126 11.30 -19.58 -4.44
CA ASP A 126 10.59 -18.55 -5.20
C ASP A 126 9.20 -18.30 -4.59
N ILE A 127 9.23 -17.65 -3.42
CA ILE A 127 8.05 -17.25 -2.66
C ILE A 127 7.90 -15.73 -2.64
N LYS A 128 6.64 -15.28 -2.69
CA LYS A 128 6.25 -13.88 -2.66
C LYS A 128 5.46 -13.60 -1.39
N TYR A 129 5.87 -12.56 -0.66
CA TYR A 129 5.13 -12.06 0.49
C TYR A 129 3.79 -11.44 0.06
N LYS A 130 2.74 -11.69 0.83
CA LYS A 130 1.34 -11.31 0.55
C LYS A 130 0.69 -10.57 1.72
N GLU A 131 1.49 -9.99 2.62
CA GLU A 131 1.06 -9.19 3.76
C GLU A 131 0.16 -9.97 4.74
N VAL A 132 -0.31 -9.30 5.79
CA VAL A 132 -1.17 -9.90 6.81
C VAL A 132 -2.62 -9.46 6.54
N PRO A 133 -3.54 -10.35 6.16
CA PRO A 133 -4.91 -9.96 5.87
C PRO A 133 -5.64 -9.54 7.13
N LEU A 134 -6.39 -8.44 7.03
CA LEU A 134 -7.39 -8.00 7.98
C LEU A 134 -8.76 -8.21 7.35
N HIS A 135 -9.61 -9.03 7.98
CA HIS A 135 -10.97 -9.26 7.51
C HIS A 135 -11.94 -9.36 8.69
N SER A 136 -13.07 -8.66 8.57
CA SER A 136 -14.18 -8.76 9.52
C SER A 136 -15.50 -8.71 8.77
N GLU A 137 -16.12 -9.88 8.58
CA GLU A 137 -17.43 -9.98 7.95
C GLU A 137 -18.51 -9.21 8.73
N ARG A 138 -18.49 -9.31 10.07
CA ARG A 138 -19.45 -8.62 10.96
C ARG A 138 -19.48 -7.11 10.72
N TYR A 139 -18.31 -6.50 10.51
CA TYR A 139 -18.19 -5.05 10.31
C TYR A 139 -17.98 -4.67 8.84
N ARG A 140 -17.95 -5.67 7.94
CA ARG A 140 -17.56 -5.53 6.53
C ARG A 140 -16.26 -4.78 6.32
N ILE A 141 -15.25 -5.05 7.15
CA ILE A 141 -13.94 -4.39 7.06
C ILE A 141 -12.95 -5.34 6.39
N VAL A 142 -12.20 -4.82 5.42
CA VAL A 142 -11.08 -5.50 4.78
C VAL A 142 -9.84 -4.61 4.77
N GLY A 143 -8.67 -5.23 4.75
CA GLY A 143 -7.40 -4.54 4.63
C GLY A 143 -6.23 -5.49 4.73
N HIS A 144 -5.03 -4.92 4.71
CA HIS A 144 -3.79 -5.64 4.94
C HIS A 144 -2.91 -4.80 5.84
N ALA A 145 -2.22 -5.45 6.79
CA ALA A 145 -1.11 -4.83 7.51
C ALA A 145 0.20 -5.17 6.78
N ASP A 146 1.14 -4.23 6.75
CA ASP A 146 2.40 -4.38 6.03
C ASP A 146 3.25 -5.54 6.55
N GLY A 147 3.07 -5.92 7.82
CA GLY A 147 3.54 -7.18 8.35
C GLY A 147 3.24 -7.35 9.84
N VAL A 148 3.65 -8.50 10.37
CA VAL A 148 3.76 -8.74 11.81
C VAL A 148 5.19 -9.17 12.10
N TRP A 149 5.84 -8.48 13.03
CA TRP A 149 7.13 -8.91 13.58
C TRP A 149 6.90 -9.90 14.71
N GLU A 150 7.53 -11.07 14.64
CA GLU A 150 7.49 -12.09 15.67
C GLU A 150 8.89 -12.41 16.18
N ASP A 151 9.06 -12.36 17.50
CA ASP A 151 10.29 -12.74 18.18
C ASP A 151 9.99 -13.32 19.59
N ALA A 152 11.05 -13.51 20.39
CA ALA A 152 10.93 -14.05 21.74
C ALA A 152 10.12 -13.16 22.71
N GLN A 153 9.92 -11.89 22.40
CA GLN A 153 9.15 -10.92 23.20
C GLN A 153 7.67 -10.91 22.80
N GLY A 154 7.31 -11.55 21.68
CA GLY A 154 5.94 -11.71 21.23
C GLY A 154 5.74 -11.22 19.80
N LYS A 155 4.56 -10.64 19.54
CA LYS A 155 4.14 -10.19 18.22
C LYS A 155 3.89 -8.68 18.22
N ALA A 156 4.34 -7.99 17.18
CA ALA A 156 4.06 -6.58 16.93
C ALA A 156 3.54 -6.39 15.50
N VAL A 157 2.44 -5.63 15.34
CA VAL A 157 1.97 -5.24 14.01
C VAL A 157 2.89 -4.15 13.46
N VAL A 158 3.29 -4.30 12.20
CA VAL A 158 4.17 -3.37 11.49
C VAL A 158 3.35 -2.63 10.45
N GLU A 159 3.50 -1.30 10.44
CA GLU A 159 3.00 -0.40 9.41
C GLU A 159 4.17 0.45 8.92
N ILE A 160 4.48 0.38 7.64
CA ILE A 160 5.57 1.10 6.99
C ILE A 160 4.99 2.39 6.40
N LYS A 161 5.69 3.50 6.63
CA LYS A 161 5.35 4.78 6.02
C LYS A 161 6.58 5.42 5.40
N SER A 162 6.39 5.96 4.20
CA SER A 162 7.34 6.89 3.60
C SER A 162 6.85 8.31 3.81
N VAL A 163 7.77 9.21 4.15
CA VAL A 163 7.49 10.64 4.31
C VAL A 163 8.37 11.42 3.36
N GLY A 164 7.77 12.32 2.59
CA GLY A 164 8.52 13.25 1.76
C GLY A 164 9.10 14.39 2.61
N LEU A 165 10.22 14.99 2.19
CA LEU A 165 10.79 16.13 2.91
C LEU A 165 9.79 17.28 3.08
N GLY A 166 8.89 17.48 2.11
CA GLY A 166 7.83 18.49 2.18
C GLY A 166 6.65 18.16 3.10
N THR A 167 6.59 16.94 3.67
CA THR A 167 5.54 16.54 4.63
C THR A 167 6.01 16.56 6.08
N ILE A 168 7.31 16.81 6.32
CA ILE A 168 7.85 16.97 7.67
C ILE A 168 7.43 18.34 8.19
N ARG A 169 6.54 18.35 9.19
CA ARG A 169 6.21 19.57 9.95
C ARG A 169 7.15 19.65 11.14
N TRP A 170 7.99 20.68 11.15
CA TRP A 170 8.78 21.04 12.33
C TRP A 170 7.90 21.86 13.26
N ASP A 171 7.17 21.20 14.15
CA ASP A 171 6.56 21.87 15.28
C ASP A 171 7.66 22.12 16.32
N ALA A 172 8.31 23.29 16.21
CA ALA A 172 9.11 23.86 17.28
C ALA A 172 8.24 24.90 18.01
N PRO A 173 7.32 24.48 18.91
CA PRO A 173 6.53 25.41 19.68
C PRO A 173 7.49 26.32 20.45
N LYS A 174 7.38 27.63 20.23
CA LYS A 174 8.09 28.62 21.05
C LYS A 174 7.56 28.46 22.47
N LEU A 175 8.37 27.87 23.35
CA LEU A 175 8.04 27.82 24.77
C LEU A 175 7.88 29.26 25.28
N PRO A 176 6.77 29.58 25.97
CA PRO A 176 6.66 30.88 26.61
C PRO A 176 7.82 31.07 27.60
N PRO A 177 8.39 32.28 27.72
CA PRO A 177 9.59 32.54 28.52
C PRO A 177 9.44 32.28 30.04
N SER A 178 8.25 31.90 30.52
CA SER A 178 7.95 31.64 31.92
C SER A 178 8.31 30.22 32.42
N LEU A 179 8.92 29.37 31.58
CA LEU A 179 9.43 28.06 31.99
C LEU A 179 10.96 28.06 32.02
N THR A 180 11.56 28.96 32.81
CA THR A 180 12.92 28.74 33.30
C THR A 180 12.88 27.66 34.37
N VAL A 181 13.37 26.48 34.03
CA VAL A 181 13.76 25.47 35.02
C VAL A 181 14.76 26.13 35.96
N SER A 182 14.34 26.37 37.20
CA SER A 182 15.27 26.74 38.26
C SER A 182 16.13 25.52 38.56
N THR A 183 17.32 25.47 37.98
CA THR A 183 18.38 24.60 38.48
C THR A 183 18.80 25.12 39.85
N MET A 184 18.71 24.25 40.85
CA MET A 184 19.35 24.44 42.17
C MET A 184 20.86 24.61 42.02
#